data_AF-A0AAW2U4E0-F1
#
_entry.id   AF-A0AAW2U4E0-F1
#
_cell.length_a   1.000
_cell.length_b   1.000
_cell.length_c   1.000
_cell.angle_alpha   90.00
_cell.angle_beta   90.00
_cell.angle_gamma   90.00
#
_symmetry.space_group_name_H-M   'P 1'
#
loop_
_entity.id
_entity.type
_entity.pdbx_description
1 polymer ?
#
loop_
_entity_poly.entity_id
_entity_poly.type
_entity_poly.pdbx_seq_one_letter_code
_entity_poly.pdbx_strand_id
1 'polypeptide(L)'
;MHMSIYPDLRMQLCCIDTPTASSVESSSLLFPGPQQWFNQLPPAVIGSFREFRSLFLHHFASGRKHRKNELSIFFIRHKEGESLKDYLQRFNTAALEVPSATQEVKASAFAQGLMDGDFFKSLAKKSATKFDVLLARAAKYINMEDTQASKREGRGEREKKINTRVLPKSQK
;
A
#
# COMPACT_ATOMS: atom_id res chain seq x y z
N MET A 1 -30.90 6.11 -46.24
CA MET A 1 -31.40 5.39 -45.05
C MET A 1 -30.69 5.95 -43.83
N HIS A 2 -31.43 6.00 -42.74
CA HIS A 2 -31.30 6.87 -41.57
C HIS A 2 -30.59 6.15 -40.41
N MET A 3 -30.15 6.94 -39.42
CA MET A 3 -29.91 6.63 -38.00
C MET A 3 -28.47 6.52 -37.48
N SER A 4 -27.95 7.70 -37.11
CA SER A 4 -27.45 8.16 -35.79
C SER A 4 -27.24 7.16 -34.64
N ILE A 5 -26.26 7.48 -33.77
CA ILE A 5 -26.12 7.26 -32.30
C ILE A 5 -24.60 7.44 -32.02
N TYR A 6 -24.01 8.40 -31.31
CA TYR A 6 -24.37 9.54 -30.45
C TYR A 6 -23.22 10.59 -30.52
N PRO A 7 -23.45 11.83 -30.04
CA PRO A 7 -22.59 13.00 -30.20
C PRO A 7 -21.80 13.37 -28.93
N ASP A 8 -20.86 14.30 -29.11
CA ASP A 8 -20.47 15.37 -28.18
C ASP A 8 -20.05 15.02 -26.74
N LEU A 9 -18.74 14.97 -26.52
CA LEU A 9 -18.14 15.66 -25.38
C LEU A 9 -16.96 16.48 -25.89
N ARG A 10 -17.28 17.72 -26.29
CA ARG A 10 -16.59 18.95 -25.86
C ARG A 10 -15.46 18.68 -24.85
N MET A 11 -14.26 18.41 -25.38
CA MET A 11 -13.02 18.64 -24.65
C MET A 11 -12.98 20.14 -24.39
N GLN A 12 -13.46 20.52 -23.20
CA GLN A 12 -13.33 21.85 -22.66
C GLN A 12 -11.85 22.06 -22.37
N LEU A 13 -11.11 22.36 -23.44
CA LEU A 13 -9.80 22.97 -23.39
C LEU A 13 -10.06 24.34 -22.74
N CYS A 14 -9.92 24.41 -21.42
CA CYS A 14 -9.92 25.69 -20.74
C CYS A 14 -8.67 26.42 -21.24
N CYS A 15 -8.91 27.43 -22.07
CA CYS A 15 -7.91 28.39 -22.51
C CYS A 15 -7.22 28.97 -21.27
N ILE A 16 -5.92 28.74 -21.18
CA ILE A 16 -5.01 29.67 -20.52
C ILE A 16 -4.09 30.19 -21.61
N ASP A 17 -4.46 31.34 -22.16
CA ASP A 17 -3.65 32.10 -23.09
C ASP A 17 -2.44 32.70 -22.33
N THR A 18 -1.26 32.11 -22.56
CA THR A 18 0.08 32.69 -22.84
C THR A 18 0.68 33.74 -21.86
N PRO A 19 2.00 34.09 -21.87
CA PRO A 19 3.03 33.80 -22.89
C PRO A 19 4.45 33.49 -22.34
N THR A 20 5.38 33.37 -23.30
CA THR A 20 6.85 33.45 -23.19
C THR A 20 7.65 32.23 -22.71
N ALA A 21 8.24 31.56 -23.71
CA ALA A 21 9.60 31.06 -23.78
C ALA A 21 10.22 30.46 -22.50
N SER A 22 10.18 29.14 -22.38
CA SER A 22 11.43 28.36 -22.27
C SER A 22 11.14 26.86 -22.35
N SER A 23 11.90 26.20 -23.21
CA SER A 23 12.43 24.85 -23.06
C SER A 23 11.86 24.00 -21.92
N VAL A 24 10.96 23.08 -22.27
CA VAL A 24 10.97 21.71 -21.74
C VAL A 24 10.42 20.79 -22.83
N GLU A 25 11.24 20.48 -23.84
CA GLU A 25 10.99 19.27 -24.61
C GLU A 25 11.06 18.09 -23.63
N SER A 26 9.87 17.55 -23.34
CA SER A 26 9.56 16.18 -23.01
C SER A 26 10.76 15.29 -22.70
N SER A 27 11.35 15.49 -21.52
CA SER A 27 12.27 14.52 -20.90
C SER A 27 11.46 13.34 -20.36
N SER A 28 10.79 12.63 -21.27
CA SER A 28 9.95 11.48 -21.00
C SER A 28 9.85 10.62 -22.25
N LEU A 29 10.81 9.69 -22.34
CA LEU A 29 10.78 8.36 -22.95
C LEU A 29 12.11 8.13 -23.69
N LEU A 30 13.09 7.58 -22.96
CA LEU A 30 14.39 7.14 -23.47
C LEU A 30 14.29 5.99 -24.51
N PHE A 31 13.07 5.61 -24.92
CA PHE A 31 12.82 4.49 -25.82
C PHE A 31 11.76 4.86 -26.87
N PRO A 32 11.99 4.50 -28.16
CA PRO A 32 10.99 4.66 -29.21
C PRO A 32 9.70 3.92 -28.84
N GLY A 33 8.55 4.45 -29.27
CA GLY A 33 7.24 3.84 -28.99
C GLY A 33 7.11 2.41 -29.55
N PRO A 34 6.14 1.60 -29.07
CA PRO A 34 5.99 0.18 -29.46
C PRO A 34 6.01 -0.11 -30.96
N GLN A 35 5.36 0.72 -31.75
CA GLN A 35 5.32 0.59 -33.20
C GLN A 35 6.67 0.90 -33.86
N GLN A 36 7.38 1.91 -33.37
CA GLN A 36 8.68 2.32 -33.90
C GLN A 36 9.76 1.29 -33.54
N TRP A 37 9.73 0.73 -32.34
CA TRP A 37 10.58 -0.41 -31.97
C TRP A 37 10.31 -1.64 -32.86
N PHE A 38 9.05 -2.00 -33.05
CA PHE A 38 8.68 -3.16 -33.86
C PHE A 38 9.17 -3.05 -35.31
N ASN A 39 9.07 -1.84 -35.88
CA ASN A 39 9.54 -1.55 -37.24
C ASN A 39 11.07 -1.51 -37.38
N GLN A 40 11.82 -1.48 -36.28
CA GLN A 40 13.29 -1.55 -36.27
C GLN A 40 13.82 -2.99 -36.13
N LEU A 41 12.94 -3.97 -35.94
CA LEU A 41 13.35 -5.36 -35.84
C LEU A 41 13.79 -5.88 -37.23
N PRO A 42 14.91 -6.62 -37.32
CA PRO A 42 15.30 -7.24 -38.58
C PRO A 42 14.22 -8.19 -39.11
N PRO A 43 14.10 -8.34 -40.45
CA PRO A 43 13.17 -9.28 -41.04
C PRO A 43 13.42 -10.71 -40.53
N ALA A 44 12.33 -11.47 -40.30
CA ALA A 44 12.36 -12.86 -39.85
C ALA A 44 12.92 -13.14 -38.43
N VAL A 45 13.03 -12.12 -37.57
CA VAL A 45 13.45 -12.29 -36.16
C VAL A 45 12.35 -12.89 -35.26
N ILE A 46 11.09 -12.86 -35.71
CA ILE A 46 9.94 -13.38 -34.98
C ILE A 46 9.30 -14.48 -35.80
N GLY A 47 9.57 -15.74 -35.44
CA GLY A 47 8.96 -16.93 -36.03
C GLY A 47 7.70 -17.37 -35.30
N SER A 48 7.44 -16.86 -34.10
CA SER A 48 6.23 -17.18 -33.33
C SER A 48 5.76 -16.04 -32.43
N PHE A 49 4.48 -16.08 -32.06
CA PHE A 49 3.91 -15.16 -31.07
C PHE A 49 4.64 -15.24 -29.71
N ARG A 50 5.17 -16.42 -29.34
CA ARG A 50 5.91 -16.62 -28.10
C ARG A 50 7.22 -15.82 -28.08
N GLU A 51 7.93 -15.80 -29.20
CA GLU A 51 9.17 -15.01 -29.38
C GLU A 51 8.87 -13.51 -29.37
N PHE A 52 7.82 -13.09 -30.09
CA PHE A 52 7.33 -11.71 -30.05
C PHE A 52 7.04 -11.26 -28.62
N ARG A 53 6.28 -12.04 -27.86
CA ARG A 53 5.93 -11.74 -26.46
C ARG A 53 7.18 -11.59 -25.60
N SER A 54 8.18 -12.47 -25.77
CA SER A 54 9.43 -12.41 -25.02
C SER A 54 10.23 -11.14 -25.32
N LEU A 55 10.40 -10.82 -26.60
CA LEU A 55 11.08 -9.60 -27.07
C LEU A 55 10.36 -8.33 -26.60
N PHE A 56 9.03 -8.31 -26.72
CA PHE A 56 8.19 -7.19 -26.31
C PHE A 56 8.26 -6.96 -24.80
N LEU A 57 8.17 -8.01 -23.99
CA LEU A 57 8.33 -7.89 -22.53
C LEU A 57 9.76 -7.50 -22.16
N HIS A 58 10.78 -8.01 -22.84
CA HIS A 58 12.16 -7.60 -22.60
C HIS A 58 12.36 -6.10 -22.87
N HIS A 59 11.79 -5.59 -23.96
CA HIS A 59 11.93 -4.19 -24.36
C HIS A 59 11.05 -3.24 -23.53
N PHE A 60 9.80 -3.61 -23.24
CA PHE A 60 8.80 -2.73 -22.62
C PHE A 60 8.36 -3.09 -21.19
N ALA A 61 8.69 -4.27 -20.66
CA ALA A 61 8.37 -4.63 -19.27
C ALA A 61 9.42 -4.11 -18.28
N SER A 62 10.65 -3.88 -18.75
CA SER A 62 11.79 -3.38 -17.96
C SER A 62 11.54 -1.98 -17.37
N GLY A 63 10.76 -1.14 -18.06
CA GLY A 63 10.49 0.25 -17.64
C GLY A 63 9.22 0.47 -16.82
N ARG A 64 8.42 -0.57 -16.54
CA ARG A 64 7.04 -0.40 -16.04
C ARG A 64 6.78 -0.84 -14.60
N LYS A 65 7.80 -1.12 -13.80
CA LYS A 65 7.63 -0.95 -12.34
C LYS A 65 7.64 0.55 -12.07
N HIS A 66 6.46 1.17 -12.15
CA HIS A 66 6.27 2.53 -11.66
C HIS A 66 6.90 2.57 -10.27
N ARG A 67 7.99 3.34 -10.12
CA ARG A 67 8.56 3.61 -8.81
C ARG A 67 7.41 4.22 -8.02
N LYS A 68 6.91 3.50 -7.01
CA LYS A 68 5.85 4.02 -6.17
C LYS A 68 6.37 5.32 -5.57
N ASN A 69 5.61 6.39 -5.77
CA ASN A 69 5.96 7.72 -5.25
C ASN A 69 6.09 7.64 -3.72
N GLU A 70 6.97 8.44 -3.12
CA GLU A 70 7.10 8.57 -1.66
C GLU A 70 5.77 8.88 -0.99
N LEU A 71 4.93 9.68 -1.66
CA LEU A 71 3.60 10.01 -1.17
C LEU A 71 2.65 8.80 -1.10
N SER A 72 2.95 7.72 -1.84
CA SER A 72 2.07 6.55 -1.88
C SER A 72 1.93 5.84 -0.54
N ILE A 73 2.94 5.95 0.33
CA ILE A 73 2.93 5.32 1.65
C ILE A 73 1.93 5.99 2.61
N PHE A 74 1.53 7.24 2.37
CA PHE A 74 0.51 7.95 3.17
C PHE A 74 -0.91 7.45 2.93
N PHE A 75 -1.15 6.76 1.81
CA PHE A 75 -2.45 6.15 1.53
C PHE A 75 -2.67 4.84 2.29
N ILE A 76 -1.66 4.32 2.98
CA ILE A 76 -1.79 3.14 3.83
C ILE A 76 -2.44 3.55 5.15
N ARG A 77 -3.76 3.37 5.22
CA ARG A 77 -4.55 3.63 6.43
C ARG A 77 -4.78 2.35 7.24
N HIS A 78 -4.77 2.49 8.55
CA HIS A 78 -5.25 1.47 9.49
C HIS A 78 -6.79 1.46 9.42
N LYS A 79 -7.37 0.29 9.11
CA LYS A 79 -8.80 0.12 8.87
C LYS A 79 -9.55 -0.23 10.14
N GLU A 80 -10.86 0.03 10.15
CA GLU A 80 -11.71 -0.36 11.28
C GLU A 80 -11.81 -1.89 11.37
N GLY A 81 -11.69 -2.42 12.60
CA GLY A 81 -11.64 -3.86 12.87
C GLY A 81 -10.33 -4.55 12.48
N GLU A 82 -9.36 -3.84 11.92
CA GLU A 82 -8.05 -4.40 11.58
C GLU A 82 -7.12 -4.39 12.81
N SER A 83 -6.41 -5.50 13.05
CA SER A 83 -5.41 -5.55 14.11
C SER A 83 -4.20 -4.67 13.79
N LEU A 84 -3.53 -4.14 14.82
CA LEU A 84 -2.30 -3.37 14.62
C LEU A 84 -1.22 -4.19 13.88
N LYS A 85 -1.21 -5.51 14.08
CA LYS A 85 -0.30 -6.45 13.42
C LYS A 85 -0.52 -6.50 11.90
N ASP A 86 -1.78 -6.61 11.47
CA ASP A 86 -2.12 -6.68 10.04
C ASP A 86 -1.84 -5.35 9.34
N TYR A 87 -2.18 -4.23 9.99
CA TYR A 87 -1.83 -2.90 9.50
C TYR A 87 -0.32 -2.76 9.34
N LEU A 88 0.44 -3.16 10.36
CA LEU A 88 1.90 -3.07 10.35
C LEU A 88 2.52 -3.91 9.22
N GLN A 89 2.01 -5.12 8.98
CA GLN A 89 2.47 -5.97 7.90
C GLN A 89 2.24 -5.31 6.53
N ARG A 90 1.04 -4.78 6.28
CA ARG A 90 0.73 -4.06 5.03
C ARG A 90 1.61 -2.82 4.85
N PHE A 91 1.79 -2.05 5.93
CA PHE A 91 2.63 -0.85 5.89
C PHE A 91 4.09 -1.19 5.58
N ASN A 92 4.64 -2.26 6.17
CA ASN A 92 6.01 -2.68 5.92
C ASN A 92 6.20 -3.11 4.45
N THR A 93 5.26 -3.87 3.89
CA THR A 93 5.29 -4.23 2.46
C THR A 93 5.33 -2.98 1.57
N ALA A 94 4.45 -2.00 1.83
CA ALA A 94 4.45 -0.73 1.07
C ALA A 94 5.75 0.06 1.25
N ALA A 95 6.32 0.08 2.47
CA ALA A 95 7.56 0.77 2.78
C ALA A 95 8.80 0.17 2.07
N LEU A 96 8.78 -1.13 1.76
CA LEU A 96 9.82 -1.80 0.98
C LEU A 96 9.73 -1.51 -0.52
N GLU A 97 8.52 -1.27 -1.03
CA GLU A 97 8.29 -0.89 -2.43
C GLU A 97 8.69 0.56 -2.74
N VAL A 98 8.89 1.38 -1.69
CA VAL A 98 9.29 2.78 -1.76
C VAL A 98 10.65 2.97 -1.06
N PRO A 99 11.76 2.52 -1.68
CA PRO A 99 13.08 2.61 -1.06
C PRO A 99 13.61 4.06 -0.96
N SER A 100 13.07 5.01 -1.72
CA SER A 100 13.49 6.41 -1.68
C SER A 100 12.97 7.16 -0.45
N ALA A 101 11.85 6.72 0.14
CA ALA A 101 11.30 7.35 1.33
C ALA A 101 12.25 7.19 2.53
N THR A 102 12.57 8.31 3.18
CA THR A 102 13.44 8.32 4.37
C THR A 102 12.75 7.68 5.58
N GLN A 103 13.53 7.38 6.62
CA GLN A 103 13.01 6.83 7.87
C GLN A 103 11.99 7.76 8.53
N GLU A 104 12.18 9.07 8.41
CA GLU A 104 11.31 10.11 8.94
C GLU A 104 9.99 10.19 8.15
N VAL A 105 10.06 10.09 6.81
CA VAL A 105 8.87 10.04 5.95
C VAL A 105 8.03 8.80 6.28
N LYS A 106 8.68 7.64 6.42
CA LYS A 106 8.00 6.38 6.80
C LYS A 106 7.37 6.47 8.18
N ALA A 107 8.07 7.03 9.16
CA ALA A 107 7.54 7.22 10.52
C ALA A 107 6.35 8.18 10.54
N SER A 108 6.43 9.30 9.82
CA SER A 108 5.35 10.28 9.70
C SER A 108 4.11 9.68 9.03
N ALA A 109 4.29 9.00 7.90
CA ALA A 109 3.21 8.33 7.21
C ALA A 109 2.55 7.23 8.07
N PHE A 110 3.35 6.45 8.80
CA PHE A 110 2.82 5.44 9.71
C PHE A 110 1.94 6.08 10.78
N ALA A 111 2.44 7.13 11.44
CA ALA A 111 1.72 7.81 12.52
C ALA A 111 0.45 8.49 12.01
N GLN A 112 0.49 9.11 10.82
CA GLN A 112 -0.69 9.70 10.19
C GLN A 112 -1.71 8.65 9.78
N GLY A 113 -1.26 7.49 9.28
CA GLY A 113 -2.08 6.37 8.81
C GLY A 113 -2.77 5.60 9.93
N LEU A 114 -2.30 5.73 11.17
CA LEU A 114 -2.77 4.98 12.33
C LEU A 114 -4.19 5.42 12.74
N MET A 115 -4.99 4.47 13.21
CA MET A 115 -6.30 4.75 13.79
C MET A 115 -6.14 5.26 15.23
N ASP A 116 -7.07 6.11 15.66
CA ASP A 116 -7.15 6.55 17.05
C ASP A 116 -7.32 5.34 17.98
N GLY A 117 -6.41 5.21 18.94
CA GLY A 117 -6.36 4.06 19.82
C GLY A 117 -5.24 4.19 20.84
N ASP A 118 -5.09 3.20 21.70
CA ASP A 118 -4.13 3.27 22.80
C ASP A 118 -2.68 3.28 22.31
N PHE A 119 -2.40 2.60 21.20
CA PHE A 119 -1.09 2.69 20.55
C PHE A 119 -0.80 4.11 20.01
N PHE A 120 -1.77 4.74 19.34
CA PHE A 120 -1.67 6.12 18.84
C PHE A 120 -1.43 7.10 19.99
N LYS A 121 -2.19 7.01 21.07
CA LYS A 121 -1.99 7.84 22.28
C LYS A 121 -0.58 7.65 22.85
N SER A 122 -0.05 6.42 22.83
CA SER A 122 1.31 6.14 23.29
C SER A 122 2.35 6.87 22.42
N LEU A 123 2.15 6.92 21.11
CA LEU A 123 3.02 7.64 20.18
C LEU A 123 2.92 9.15 20.35
N ALA A 124 1.72 9.68 20.59
CA ALA A 124 1.53 11.10 20.89
C ALA A 124 2.27 11.53 22.16
N LYS A 125 2.30 10.68 23.20
CA LYS A 125 3.03 10.95 24.46
C LYS A 125 4.55 10.91 24.30
N LYS A 126 5.06 10.04 23.43
CA LYS A 126 6.48 9.90 23.14
C LYS A 126 6.66 9.65 21.65
N SER A 127 6.93 10.72 20.91
CA SER A 127 7.11 10.64 19.46
C SER A 127 8.32 9.77 19.10
N ALA A 128 8.22 9.08 17.97
CA ALA A 128 9.30 8.30 17.38
C ALA A 128 9.60 8.88 16.00
N THR A 129 10.79 9.46 15.84
CA THR A 129 11.20 10.11 14.58
C THR A 129 11.73 9.11 13.56
N LYS A 130 12.28 7.98 14.03
CA LYS A 130 12.84 6.91 13.19
C LYS A 130 11.85 5.75 13.07
N PHE A 131 11.68 5.25 11.86
CA PHE A 131 10.72 4.16 11.59
C PHE A 131 11.12 2.87 12.32
N ASP A 132 12.40 2.50 12.40
CA ASP A 132 12.84 1.31 13.15
C ASP A 132 12.46 1.34 14.65
N VAL A 133 12.54 2.51 15.28
CA VAL A 133 12.14 2.69 16.69
C VAL A 133 10.63 2.52 16.84
N LEU A 134 9.87 3.01 15.85
CA LEU A 134 8.43 2.86 15.81
C LEU A 134 8.05 1.38 15.67
N LEU A 135 8.71 0.64 14.76
CA LEU A 135 8.50 -0.78 14.56
C LEU A 135 8.74 -1.58 15.85
N ALA A 136 9.86 -1.34 16.52
CA ALA A 136 10.18 -2.00 17.78
C ALA A 136 9.11 -1.75 18.86
N ARG A 137 8.56 -0.54 18.88
CA ARG A 137 7.50 -0.17 19.83
C ARG A 137 6.17 -0.83 19.48
N ALA A 138 5.81 -0.89 18.20
CA ALA A 138 4.62 -1.58 17.73
C ALA A 138 4.68 -3.08 18.08
N ALA A 139 5.82 -3.72 17.81
CA ALA A 139 6.05 -5.12 18.16
C ALA A 139 5.90 -5.37 19.67
N LYS A 140 6.45 -4.50 20.51
CA LYS A 140 6.29 -4.59 21.97
C LYS A 140 4.83 -4.44 22.40
N TYR A 141 4.09 -3.53 21.77
CA TYR A 141 2.67 -3.34 22.07
C TYR A 141 1.84 -4.58 21.70
N ILE A 142 2.03 -5.12 20.49
CA ILE A 142 1.36 -6.34 20.03
C ILE A 142 1.60 -7.49 21.01
N ASN A 143 2.86 -7.72 21.40
CA ASN A 143 3.20 -8.79 22.34
C ASN A 143 2.58 -8.59 23.73
N MET A 144 2.48 -7.34 24.21
CA MET A 144 1.77 -7.04 25.45
C MET A 144 0.28 -7.34 25.35
N GLU A 145 -0.37 -7.01 24.22
CA GLU A 145 -1.78 -7.25 23.98
C GLU A 145 -2.09 -8.76 23.93
N ASP A 146 -1.27 -9.53 23.23
CA ASP A 146 -1.36 -11.00 23.15
C ASP A 146 -1.21 -11.66 24.54
N THR A 147 -0.28 -11.15 25.36
CA THR A 147 -0.06 -11.63 26.73
C THR A 147 -1.26 -11.31 27.64
N GLN A 148 -1.93 -10.18 27.43
CA GLN A 148 -3.13 -9.83 28.18
C GLN A 148 -4.35 -10.67 27.75
N ALA A 149 -4.50 -10.93 26.45
CA ALA A 149 -5.57 -11.76 25.91
C ALA A 149 -5.53 -13.18 26.50
N SER A 150 -4.37 -13.84 26.44
CA SER A 150 -4.16 -15.18 27.01
C SER A 150 -4.44 -15.26 28.51
N LYS A 151 -4.12 -14.21 29.27
CA LYS A 151 -4.43 -14.14 30.71
C LYS A 151 -5.93 -14.00 30.98
N ARG A 152 -6.67 -13.29 30.13
CA ARG A 152 -8.14 -13.14 30.23
C ARG A 152 -8.85 -14.46 29.90
N GLU A 153 -8.39 -15.17 28.88
CA GLU A 153 -8.92 -16.49 28.50
C GLU A 153 -8.71 -17.53 29.62
N GLY A 154 -7.50 -17.60 30.19
CA GLY A 154 -7.22 -18.50 31.31
C GLY A 154 -7.99 -18.17 32.60
N ARG A 155 -8.41 -16.91 32.80
CA ARG A 155 -9.27 -16.51 33.92
C ARG A 155 -10.74 -16.88 33.66
N GLY A 156 -11.24 -16.66 32.44
CA GLY A 156 -12.61 -17.03 32.04
C GLY A 156 -12.87 -18.54 32.11
N GLU A 157 -11.87 -19.39 31.82
CA GLU A 157 -12.00 -20.83 32.02
C GLU A 157 -12.04 -21.27 33.49
N ARG A 158 -11.28 -20.59 34.37
CA ARG A 158 -11.29 -20.88 35.82
C ARG A 158 -12.61 -20.48 36.47
N GLU A 159 -13.19 -19.35 36.08
CA GLU A 159 -14.48 -18.89 36.60
C GLU A 159 -15.64 -19.78 36.11
N LYS A 160 -15.60 -20.30 34.86
CA LYS A 160 -16.56 -21.31 34.39
C LYS A 160 -16.49 -22.61 35.20
N LYS A 161 -15.30 -23.14 35.48
CA LYS A 161 -15.12 -24.36 36.28
C LYS A 161 -15.56 -24.21 37.75
N ILE A 162 -15.42 -23.02 38.33
CA ILE A 162 -15.90 -22.74 39.70
C ILE A 162 -17.44 -22.70 39.72
N ASN A 163 -18.08 -22.08 38.74
CA ASN A 163 -19.55 -22.00 38.69
C ASN A 163 -20.22 -23.35 38.39
N THR A 164 -19.58 -24.24 37.61
CA THR A 164 -20.11 -25.61 37.39
C THR A 164 -20.00 -26.51 38.62
N ARG A 165 -19.07 -26.23 39.55
CA ARG A 165 -18.89 -27.02 40.77
C ARG A 165 -19.84 -26.62 41.91
N VAL A 166 -20.51 -25.48 41.79
CA VAL A 166 -21.36 -24.87 42.84
C VAL A 166 -22.86 -25.05 42.56
N LEU A 167 -23.26 -25.69 41.45
CA LEU A 167 -24.66 -26.10 41.27
C LEU A 167 -25.04 -27.19 42.29
N PRO A 168 -26.01 -26.91 43.19
CA PRO A 168 -26.27 -27.74 44.34
C PRO A 168 -27.05 -29.00 43.95
N LYS A 169 -26.64 -30.12 44.55
CA LYS A 169 -27.54 -31.27 44.77
C LYS A 169 -28.73 -30.75 45.57
N SER A 170 -29.90 -30.63 44.94
CA SER A 170 -31.17 -30.62 45.65
C SER A 170 -31.97 -31.83 45.24
N GLN A 171 -32.29 -32.57 46.29
CA GLN A 171 -33.00 -33.83 46.35
C GLN A 171 -34.46 -33.68 45.90
N LYS A 172 -35.01 -34.71 45.27
CA LYS A 172 -36.26 -35.36 45.66
C LYS A 172 -36.18 -36.83 45.28
#